data_AF-A0A0D2GZ28-F1
#
_entry.id   AF-A0A0D2GZ28-F1
#
_cell.length_a   1.000
_cell.length_b   1.000
_cell.length_c   1.000
_cell.angle_alpha   90.00
_cell.angle_beta   90.00
_cell.angle_gamma   90.00
#
_symmetry.space_group_name_H-M   'P 1'
#
loop_
_entity.id
_entity.type
_entity.pdbx_description
1 polymer ?
#
loop_
_entity_poly.entity_id
_entity_poly.type
_entity_poly.pdbx_seq_one_letter_code
_entity_poly.pdbx_strand_id
1 'polypeptide(L)'
;MLLCRIAVTVFALLIVHCLAADQDILTILSQQTDIATFTGILEKFPDLVDILNQGTFSLLVPNDQAIALYNADNPQLEQDEDNLRAIVLYHITNGTHPSATFGLQPLFVPTLLTNSSYTNVTGGQVVEIASQDNKPTVVSGVKAVSHVVEADIFYIGGLIHIIDTVLTIPISFPATITKAGLTDLVALLSKGGWLTPSSPAAAIVNNLQDLTVFGPNNPNFGATFTGFDGLSETDLLSIFRYSISQGPVLYSSEFKNNSKIPTLENKTATMTELNGGFYVDASLITTRDFLTSNGVLQILDSPLNPNTTGARPVQSSPASSSKGSNGLSAAAGAGIGIVIGALVLGGALIVALYIRTKRRRASMPGGQRLDGESHERVAYRSDPNEPPPTYELDTKSIAGGAATGNVPTTRVYEIHHSPKPPSPLEIDGTERSRISITIEGSPPRHLGFQARY
;
A
#
# COMPACT_ATOMS: atom_id res chain seq x y z
N MET A 1 -28.77 1.35 -45.40
CA MET A 1 -27.38 0.91 -45.67
C MET A 1 -26.32 1.58 -44.81
N LEU A 2 -26.52 2.81 -44.32
CA LEU A 2 -25.54 3.52 -43.46
C LEU A 2 -25.42 2.93 -42.04
N LEU A 3 -26.53 2.52 -41.43
CA LEU A 3 -26.57 1.89 -40.09
C LEU A 3 -25.91 0.50 -40.03
N CYS A 4 -25.94 -0.26 -41.12
CA CYS A 4 -25.28 -1.58 -41.21
C CYS A 4 -23.75 -1.44 -41.35
N ARG A 5 -23.27 -0.37 -42.00
CA ARG A 5 -21.83 -0.09 -42.11
C ARG A 5 -21.21 0.36 -40.80
N ILE A 6 -21.93 1.17 -40.00
CA ILE A 6 -21.47 1.61 -38.67
C ILE A 6 -21.43 0.44 -37.68
N ALA A 7 -22.43 -0.45 -37.71
CA ALA A 7 -22.44 -1.64 -36.87
C ALA A 7 -21.30 -2.61 -37.20
N VAL A 8 -20.95 -2.78 -38.50
CA VAL A 8 -19.84 -3.64 -38.92
C VAL A 8 -18.47 -3.04 -38.59
N THR A 9 -18.29 -1.71 -38.64
CA THR A 9 -17.04 -1.06 -38.20
C THR A 9 -16.85 -1.09 -36.68
N VAL A 10 -17.92 -0.97 -35.89
CA VAL A 10 -17.84 -1.07 -34.42
C VAL A 10 -17.61 -2.52 -33.97
N PHE A 11 -18.18 -3.50 -34.68
CA PHE A 11 -17.94 -4.93 -34.40
C PHE A 11 -16.55 -5.39 -34.88
N ALA A 12 -16.01 -4.82 -35.95
CA ALA A 12 -14.63 -5.06 -36.38
C ALA A 12 -13.60 -4.43 -35.42
N LEU A 13 -13.88 -3.26 -34.83
CA LEU A 13 -13.03 -2.72 -33.76
C LEU A 13 -13.08 -3.63 -32.52
N LEU A 14 -14.24 -4.14 -32.11
CA LEU A 14 -14.35 -5.02 -30.94
C LEU A 14 -13.70 -6.41 -31.13
N ILE A 15 -13.62 -6.92 -32.36
CA ILE A 15 -12.93 -8.20 -32.64
C ILE A 15 -11.41 -8.04 -32.69
N VAL A 16 -10.88 -6.89 -33.10
CA VAL A 16 -9.42 -6.64 -33.13
C VAL A 16 -8.83 -6.50 -31.72
N HIS A 17 -9.58 -5.96 -30.75
CA HIS A 17 -9.09 -5.81 -29.36
C HIS A 17 -9.04 -7.14 -28.58
N CYS A 18 -9.70 -8.21 -29.07
CA CYS A 18 -9.65 -9.51 -28.40
C CYS A 18 -8.43 -10.36 -28.84
N LEU A 19 -7.75 -9.99 -29.93
CA LEU A 19 -6.55 -10.69 -30.45
C LEU A 19 -5.24 -10.17 -29.85
N ALA A 20 -5.23 -8.99 -29.22
CA ALA A 20 -4.03 -8.38 -28.64
C ALA A 20 -3.60 -9.04 -27.31
N ALA A 21 -4.55 -9.59 -26.55
CA ALA A 21 -4.29 -10.13 -25.21
C ALA A 21 -3.46 -11.43 -25.21
N ASP A 22 -3.31 -12.12 -26.34
CA ASP A 22 -2.48 -13.33 -26.46
C ASP A 22 -1.08 -13.06 -27.05
N GLN A 23 -0.77 -11.80 -27.39
CA GLN A 23 0.53 -11.43 -27.96
C GLN A 23 1.56 -11.13 -26.88
N ASP A 24 2.82 -11.46 -27.17
CA ASP A 24 3.94 -11.10 -26.31
C ASP A 24 4.14 -9.58 -26.23
N ILE A 25 4.82 -9.14 -25.18
CA ILE A 25 4.94 -7.72 -24.89
C ILE A 25 5.70 -6.93 -25.94
N LEU A 26 6.78 -7.48 -26.53
CA LEU A 26 7.55 -6.76 -27.55
C LEU A 26 6.74 -6.62 -28.83
N THR A 27 5.96 -7.64 -29.20
CA THR A 27 5.04 -7.56 -30.33
C THR A 27 4.03 -6.42 -30.12
N ILE A 28 3.41 -6.30 -28.95
CA ILE A 28 2.45 -5.22 -28.66
C ILE A 28 3.13 -3.85 -28.63
N LEU A 29 4.29 -3.73 -27.98
CA LEU A 29 5.03 -2.46 -27.90
C LEU A 29 5.50 -1.96 -29.27
N SER A 30 5.88 -2.87 -30.18
CA SER A 30 6.31 -2.52 -31.54
C SER A 30 5.18 -1.98 -32.44
N GLN A 31 3.92 -2.23 -32.07
CA GLN A 31 2.74 -1.73 -32.78
C GLN A 31 2.34 -0.31 -32.35
N GLN A 32 2.84 0.15 -31.20
CA GLN A 32 2.54 1.47 -30.69
C GLN A 32 3.49 2.52 -31.28
N THR A 33 2.96 3.73 -31.48
CA THR A 33 3.76 4.90 -31.84
C THR A 33 4.17 5.66 -30.58
N ASP A 34 5.20 6.49 -30.69
CA ASP A 34 5.68 7.38 -29.62
C ASP A 34 6.19 6.68 -28.35
N ILE A 35 6.55 5.39 -28.40
CA ILE A 35 7.19 4.65 -27.29
C ILE A 35 8.43 3.84 -27.73
N ALA A 36 8.96 4.11 -28.92
CA ALA A 36 10.01 3.30 -29.53
C ALA A 36 11.32 3.29 -28.70
N THR A 37 11.61 4.40 -28.03
CA THR A 37 12.78 4.54 -27.15
C THR A 37 12.67 3.63 -25.94
N PHE A 38 11.48 3.53 -25.33
CA PHE A 38 11.27 2.61 -24.21
C PHE A 38 11.38 1.15 -24.66
N THR A 39 10.79 0.80 -25.80
CA THR A 39 10.91 -0.55 -26.39
C THR A 39 12.37 -0.93 -26.58
N GLY A 40 13.18 -0.04 -27.17
CA GLY A 40 14.61 -0.26 -27.36
C GLY A 40 15.41 -0.33 -26.05
N ILE A 41 14.93 0.29 -24.96
CA ILE A 41 15.52 0.12 -23.62
C ILE A 41 15.15 -1.26 -23.06
N LEU A 42 13.89 -1.68 -23.17
CA LEU A 42 13.41 -2.95 -22.66
C LEU A 42 14.06 -4.15 -23.36
N GLU A 43 14.31 -4.05 -24.67
CA GLU A 43 15.03 -5.07 -25.46
C GLU A 43 16.44 -5.36 -24.96
N LYS A 44 17.09 -4.42 -24.25
CA LYS A 44 18.40 -4.63 -23.62
C LYS A 44 18.32 -5.58 -22.42
N PHE A 45 17.12 -5.80 -21.86
CA PHE A 45 16.88 -6.60 -20.67
C PHE A 45 15.97 -7.80 -20.99
N PRO A 46 16.47 -8.83 -21.70
CA PRO A 46 15.66 -9.97 -22.13
C PRO A 46 15.01 -10.73 -20.96
N ASP A 47 15.66 -10.73 -19.80
CA ASP A 47 15.12 -11.35 -18.58
C ASP A 47 13.87 -10.61 -18.06
N LEU A 48 13.79 -9.28 -18.24
CA LEU A 48 12.58 -8.51 -17.89
C LEU A 48 11.46 -8.77 -18.89
N VAL A 49 11.78 -8.94 -20.17
CA VAL A 49 10.80 -9.35 -21.20
C VAL A 49 10.20 -10.70 -20.85
N ASP A 50 11.03 -11.67 -20.46
CA ASP A 50 10.58 -13.00 -20.03
C ASP A 50 9.66 -12.92 -18.80
N ILE A 51 10.05 -12.15 -17.79
CA ILE A 51 9.22 -11.92 -16.60
C ILE A 51 7.88 -11.32 -17.00
N LEU A 52 7.88 -10.25 -17.82
CA LEU A 52 6.68 -9.55 -18.24
C LEU A 52 5.71 -10.46 -18.98
N ASN A 53 6.21 -11.38 -19.83
CA ASN A 53 5.37 -12.32 -20.58
C ASN A 53 4.82 -13.49 -19.76
N GLN A 54 5.44 -13.82 -18.61
CA GLN A 54 5.04 -14.98 -17.79
C GLN A 54 4.19 -14.59 -16.57
N GLY A 55 4.24 -13.33 -16.14
CA GLY A 55 3.58 -12.85 -14.93
C GLY A 55 2.30 -12.06 -15.21
N THR A 56 1.89 -11.29 -14.19
CA THR A 56 0.72 -10.40 -14.26
C THR A 56 1.14 -9.03 -13.77
N PHE A 57 1.27 -8.08 -14.69
CA PHE A 57 1.82 -6.76 -14.43
C PHE A 57 1.01 -5.65 -15.11
N SER A 58 1.20 -4.43 -14.61
CA SER A 58 0.87 -3.23 -15.36
C SER A 58 2.16 -2.48 -15.65
N LEU A 59 2.51 -2.39 -16.92
CA LEU A 59 3.68 -1.69 -17.41
C LEU A 59 3.32 -0.21 -17.65
N LEU A 60 4.04 0.68 -17.00
CA LEU A 60 3.90 2.13 -17.16
C LEU A 60 4.96 2.59 -18.15
N VAL A 61 4.59 2.89 -19.39
CA VAL A 61 5.55 3.17 -20.47
C VAL A 61 5.67 4.69 -20.69
N PRO A 62 6.80 5.33 -20.34
CA PRO A 62 7.00 6.73 -20.69
C PRO A 62 7.12 6.88 -22.21
N ASN A 63 6.42 7.86 -22.77
CA ASN A 63 6.51 8.16 -24.20
C ASN A 63 7.90 8.71 -24.58
N ASP A 64 8.19 8.73 -25.89
CA ASP A 64 9.49 9.14 -26.43
C ASP A 64 9.86 10.58 -26.02
N GLN A 65 8.88 11.48 -25.94
CA GLN A 65 9.10 12.84 -25.46
C GLN A 65 9.51 12.87 -23.99
N ALA A 66 8.87 12.05 -23.14
CA ALA A 66 9.19 11.93 -21.72
C ALA A 66 10.62 11.44 -21.51
N ILE A 67 11.04 10.42 -22.25
CA ILE A 67 12.41 9.88 -22.19
C ILE A 67 13.41 10.91 -22.69
N ALA A 68 13.11 11.62 -23.78
CA ALA A 68 13.99 12.67 -24.31
C ALA A 68 14.24 13.80 -23.29
N LEU A 69 13.18 14.25 -22.60
CA LEU A 69 13.30 15.24 -21.52
C LEU A 69 14.10 14.69 -20.34
N TYR A 70 13.81 13.46 -19.92
CA TYR A 70 14.52 12.84 -18.81
C TYR A 70 16.01 12.66 -19.10
N ASN A 71 16.39 12.24 -20.31
CA ASN A 71 17.78 12.08 -20.72
C ASN A 71 18.54 13.41 -20.81
N ALA A 72 17.86 14.49 -21.22
CA ALA A 72 18.45 15.83 -21.24
C ALA A 72 18.87 16.30 -19.83
N ASP A 73 18.07 15.97 -18.82
CA ASP A 73 18.37 16.28 -17.42
C ASP A 73 19.34 15.28 -16.77
N ASN A 74 19.49 14.08 -17.35
CA ASN A 74 20.29 12.97 -16.81
C ASN A 74 21.23 12.37 -17.88
N PRO A 75 22.21 13.13 -18.42
CA PRO A 75 23.04 12.68 -19.54
C PRO A 75 23.95 11.48 -19.22
N GLN A 76 24.13 11.15 -17.94
CA GLN A 76 24.95 10.01 -17.50
C GLN A 76 24.20 8.67 -17.55
N LEU A 77 22.88 8.69 -17.72
CA LEU A 77 22.03 7.50 -17.58
C LEU A 77 22.35 6.41 -18.61
N GLU A 78 22.75 6.80 -19.82
CA GLU A 78 23.10 5.86 -20.90
C GLU A 78 24.35 5.04 -20.59
N GLN A 79 25.18 5.48 -19.64
CA GLN A 79 26.41 4.81 -19.22
C GLN A 79 26.23 4.00 -17.94
N ASP A 80 25.07 4.10 -17.29
CA ASP A 80 24.75 3.46 -16.02
C ASP A 80 23.62 2.44 -16.23
N GLU A 81 24.02 1.24 -16.66
CA GLU A 81 23.09 0.15 -16.97
C GLU A 81 22.28 -0.28 -15.73
N ASP A 82 22.88 -0.22 -14.53
CA ASP A 82 22.21 -0.54 -13.27
C ASP A 82 21.08 0.46 -12.97
N ASN A 83 21.33 1.75 -13.19
CA ASN A 83 20.33 2.79 -13.01
C ASN A 83 19.24 2.72 -14.09
N LEU A 84 19.62 2.49 -15.35
CA LEU A 84 18.65 2.28 -16.43
C LEU A 84 17.73 1.09 -16.13
N ARG A 85 18.29 -0.02 -15.66
CA ARG A 85 17.53 -1.20 -15.23
C ARG A 85 16.62 -0.90 -14.04
N ALA A 86 17.11 -0.16 -13.03
CA ALA A 86 16.31 0.25 -11.88
C ALA A 86 15.11 1.10 -12.28
N ILE A 87 15.28 2.00 -13.25
CA ILE A 87 14.20 2.80 -13.82
C ILE A 87 13.18 1.89 -14.50
N VAL A 88 13.59 0.96 -15.37
CA VAL A 88 12.66 0.02 -16.00
C VAL A 88 11.89 -0.79 -14.97
N LEU A 89 12.57 -1.34 -13.96
CA LEU A 89 11.93 -2.09 -12.86
C LEU A 89 10.90 -1.25 -12.09
N TYR A 90 11.16 0.04 -11.91
CA TYR A 90 10.22 0.97 -11.25
C TYR A 90 8.97 1.27 -12.09
N HIS A 91 9.04 1.09 -13.41
CA HIS A 91 7.92 1.22 -14.32
C HIS A 91 7.07 -0.05 -14.45
N ILE A 92 7.49 -1.16 -13.84
CA ILE A 92 6.75 -2.42 -13.85
C ILE A 92 6.05 -2.60 -12.50
N THR A 93 4.73 -2.51 -12.49
CA THR A 93 3.91 -2.65 -11.28
C THR A 93 3.31 -4.05 -11.15
N ASN A 94 3.25 -4.58 -9.93
CA ASN A 94 2.68 -5.91 -9.66
C ASN A 94 1.15 -5.91 -9.84
N GLY A 95 0.63 -6.89 -10.57
CA GLY A 95 -0.80 -7.06 -10.81
C GLY A 95 -1.32 -6.20 -11.98
N THR A 96 -2.57 -6.42 -12.35
CA THR A 96 -3.27 -5.65 -13.39
C THR A 96 -4.13 -4.56 -12.79
N HIS A 97 -3.87 -3.32 -13.19
CA HIS A 97 -4.56 -2.12 -12.70
C HIS A 97 -5.22 -1.42 -13.88
N PRO A 98 -6.50 -1.71 -14.18
CA PRO A 98 -7.22 -1.02 -15.24
C PRO A 98 -7.40 0.47 -14.93
N SER A 99 -7.36 1.33 -15.93
CA SER A 99 -7.53 2.78 -15.75
C SER A 99 -8.84 3.16 -15.05
N ALA A 100 -9.87 2.32 -15.18
CA ALA A 100 -11.15 2.48 -14.51
C ALA A 100 -11.09 2.41 -12.97
N THR A 101 -10.00 1.89 -12.38
CA THR A 101 -9.80 1.87 -10.92
C THR A 101 -9.07 3.13 -10.42
N PHE A 102 -8.49 3.91 -11.32
CA PHE A 102 -7.66 5.06 -10.98
C PHE A 102 -8.56 6.17 -10.42
N GLY A 103 -8.19 6.72 -9.27
CA GLY A 103 -8.93 7.83 -8.65
C GLY A 103 -10.17 7.45 -7.83
N LEU A 104 -10.57 6.17 -7.77
CA LEU A 104 -11.62 5.75 -6.83
C LEU A 104 -11.17 5.93 -5.37
N GLN A 105 -9.92 5.60 -5.13
CA GLN A 105 -9.17 5.79 -3.89
C GLN A 105 -7.68 5.76 -4.23
N PRO A 106 -6.79 6.42 -3.47
CA PRO A 106 -5.36 6.26 -3.64
C PRO A 106 -4.98 4.77 -3.55
N LEU A 107 -4.19 4.29 -4.50
CA LEU A 107 -3.74 2.91 -4.55
C LEU A 107 -2.21 2.86 -4.62
N PHE A 108 -1.58 2.26 -3.62
CA PHE A 108 -0.13 2.12 -3.57
C PHE A 108 0.25 0.74 -4.07
N VAL A 109 0.95 0.69 -5.21
CA VAL A 109 1.26 -0.57 -5.90
C VAL A 109 2.77 -0.82 -5.84
N PRO A 110 3.21 -1.98 -5.31
CA PRO A 110 4.60 -2.39 -5.40
C PRO A 110 5.05 -2.59 -6.84
N THR A 111 6.25 -2.11 -7.13
CA THR A 111 6.95 -2.29 -8.41
C THR A 111 7.92 -3.47 -8.33
N LEU A 112 8.53 -3.84 -9.45
CA LEU A 112 9.61 -4.84 -9.46
C LEU A 112 10.94 -4.29 -8.94
N LEU A 113 11.05 -2.98 -8.68
CA LEU A 113 12.25 -2.39 -8.08
C LEU A 113 12.38 -2.83 -6.62
N THR A 114 13.26 -3.79 -6.36
CA THR A 114 13.52 -4.38 -5.02
C THR A 114 14.99 -4.27 -4.61
N ASN A 115 15.86 -3.74 -5.46
CA ASN A 115 17.29 -3.59 -5.18
C ASN A 115 17.52 -2.61 -4.03
N SER A 116 18.26 -3.05 -3.00
CA SER A 116 18.53 -2.30 -1.77
C SER A 116 19.33 -1.01 -1.97
N SER A 117 19.98 -0.85 -3.12
CA SER A 117 20.66 0.40 -3.51
C SER A 117 19.67 1.53 -3.82
N TYR A 118 18.42 1.18 -4.16
CA TYR A 118 17.38 2.13 -4.57
C TYR A 118 16.18 2.15 -3.61
N THR A 119 15.87 1.01 -2.97
CA THR A 119 14.73 0.91 -2.06
C THR A 119 15.02 0.04 -0.84
N ASN A 120 14.47 0.42 0.30
CA ASN A 120 14.46 -0.33 1.53
C ASN A 120 13.02 -0.43 2.07
N VAL A 121 12.10 -0.73 1.16
CA VAL A 121 10.69 -1.00 1.42
C VAL A 121 10.42 -2.48 1.16
N THR A 122 9.83 -3.17 2.14
CA THR A 122 9.46 -4.58 2.07
C THR A 122 8.47 -4.78 0.92
N GLY A 123 8.82 -5.72 0.02
CA GLY A 123 8.02 -6.00 -1.17
C GLY A 123 8.37 -5.12 -2.38
N GLY A 124 9.31 -4.19 -2.25
CA GLY A 124 9.78 -3.31 -3.32
C GLY A 124 9.27 -1.88 -3.18
N GLN A 125 9.83 -1.00 -4.00
CA GLN A 125 9.41 0.39 -4.07
C GLN A 125 8.01 0.50 -4.67
N VAL A 126 7.23 1.52 -4.28
CA VAL A 126 5.85 1.68 -4.72
C VAL A 126 5.66 2.88 -5.64
N VAL A 127 4.55 2.85 -6.39
CA VAL A 127 3.96 4.03 -7.04
C VAL A 127 2.56 4.24 -6.49
N GLU A 128 2.10 5.48 -6.46
CA GLU A 128 0.72 5.81 -6.13
C GLU A 128 -0.08 5.96 -7.43
N ILE A 129 -1.07 5.10 -7.63
CA ILE A 129 -2.08 5.24 -8.67
C ILE A 129 -3.22 6.09 -8.09
N ALA A 130 -3.49 7.22 -8.73
CA ALA A 130 -4.44 8.21 -8.25
C ALA A 130 -5.22 8.83 -9.42
N SER A 131 -6.02 9.86 -9.10
CA SER A 131 -6.53 10.78 -10.09
C SER A 131 -6.31 12.21 -9.64
N GLN A 132 -5.78 13.03 -10.54
CA GLN A 132 -5.67 14.46 -10.39
C GLN A 132 -6.50 15.14 -11.49
N ASP A 133 -7.34 16.10 -11.12
CA ASP A 133 -8.21 16.84 -12.04
C ASP A 133 -9.08 15.94 -12.93
N ASN A 134 -9.59 14.84 -12.35
CA ASN A 134 -10.37 13.78 -13.04
C ASN A 134 -9.62 13.06 -14.16
N LYS A 135 -8.28 13.13 -14.18
CA LYS A 135 -7.44 12.35 -15.09
C LYS A 135 -6.73 11.24 -14.33
N PRO A 136 -6.57 10.03 -14.91
CA PRO A 136 -5.74 8.99 -14.33
C PRO A 136 -4.29 9.46 -14.24
N THR A 137 -3.67 9.32 -13.07
CA THR A 137 -2.29 9.76 -12.82
C THR A 137 -1.54 8.74 -12.00
N VAL A 138 -0.23 8.66 -12.23
CA VAL A 138 0.71 7.93 -11.39
C VAL A 138 1.59 8.95 -10.68
N VAL A 139 1.66 8.87 -9.35
CA VAL A 139 2.52 9.72 -8.52
C VAL A 139 3.69 8.87 -8.02
N SER A 140 4.89 9.41 -8.17
CA SER A 140 6.16 8.75 -7.84
C SER A 140 6.98 9.58 -6.84
N GLY A 141 8.27 9.27 -6.69
CA GLY A 141 9.17 9.93 -5.75
C GLY A 141 9.10 11.46 -5.79
N VAL A 142 9.23 12.09 -4.63
CA VAL A 142 9.14 13.56 -4.47
C VAL A 142 7.78 14.12 -4.93
N LYS A 143 6.72 13.29 -4.93
CA LYS A 143 5.38 13.60 -5.46
C LYS A 143 5.38 14.05 -6.93
N ALA A 144 6.31 13.54 -7.73
CA ALA A 144 6.30 13.76 -9.17
C ALA A 144 5.07 13.08 -9.80
N VAL A 145 4.25 13.87 -10.51
CA VAL A 145 3.02 13.40 -11.16
C VAL A 145 3.31 13.06 -12.62
N SER A 146 2.82 11.90 -13.04
CA SER A 146 2.77 11.45 -14.43
C SER A 146 1.32 11.24 -14.85
N HIS A 147 0.93 11.79 -16.00
CA HIS A 147 -0.40 11.59 -16.55
C HIS A 147 -0.40 10.40 -17.49
N VAL A 148 -1.48 9.62 -17.43
CA VAL A 148 -1.72 8.55 -18.39
C VAL A 148 -2.22 9.17 -19.70
N VAL A 149 -1.45 8.99 -20.78
CA VAL A 149 -1.74 9.46 -22.13
C VAL A 149 -2.66 8.48 -22.85
N GLU A 150 -2.33 7.20 -22.75
CA GLU A 150 -3.10 6.08 -23.29
C GLU A 150 -3.08 4.94 -22.28
N ALA A 151 -4.21 4.27 -22.11
CA ALA A 151 -4.39 3.31 -21.03
C ALA A 151 -5.01 2.01 -21.53
N ASP A 152 -4.88 0.96 -20.72
CA ASP A 152 -5.55 -0.31 -20.91
C ASP A 152 -5.19 -1.04 -22.23
N ILE A 153 -3.92 -0.94 -22.66
CA ILE A 153 -3.41 -1.72 -23.79
C ILE A 153 -3.10 -3.14 -23.30
N PHE A 154 -3.73 -4.15 -23.87
CA PHE A 154 -3.59 -5.54 -23.43
C PHE A 154 -2.38 -6.23 -24.07
N TYR A 155 -1.72 -7.08 -23.29
CA TYR A 155 -0.74 -8.06 -23.74
C TYR A 155 -0.83 -9.33 -22.87
N ILE A 156 -0.13 -10.41 -23.24
CA ILE A 156 -0.23 -11.72 -22.55
C ILE A 156 0.00 -11.67 -21.04
N GLY A 157 0.83 -10.74 -20.57
CA GLY A 157 1.19 -10.58 -19.16
C GLY A 157 0.43 -9.48 -18.41
N GLY A 158 -0.57 -8.84 -19.03
CA GLY A 158 -1.40 -7.85 -18.33
C GLY A 158 -1.71 -6.59 -19.14
N LEU A 159 -1.41 -5.42 -18.57
CA LEU A 159 -1.78 -4.12 -19.13
C LEU A 159 -0.56 -3.23 -19.36
N ILE A 160 -0.63 -2.39 -20.38
CA ILE A 160 0.30 -1.30 -20.66
C ILE A 160 -0.47 0.01 -20.55
N HIS A 161 0.12 0.98 -19.84
CA HIS A 161 -0.35 2.37 -19.77
C HIS A 161 0.79 3.27 -20.23
N ILE A 162 0.57 4.06 -21.27
CA ILE A 162 1.52 5.06 -21.76
C ILE A 162 1.39 6.31 -20.90
N ILE A 163 2.52 6.83 -20.42
CA ILE A 163 2.60 7.98 -19.53
C ILE A 163 3.48 9.10 -20.11
N ASP A 164 3.25 10.34 -19.67
CA ASP A 164 3.91 11.54 -20.20
C ASP A 164 5.21 11.95 -19.49
N THR A 165 5.65 11.20 -18.48
CA THR A 165 6.90 11.45 -17.75
C THR A 165 7.57 10.15 -17.33
N VAL A 166 8.90 10.11 -17.28
CA VAL A 166 9.62 9.01 -16.61
C VAL A 166 9.39 9.09 -15.10
N LEU A 167 8.98 7.98 -14.48
CA LEU A 167 8.73 7.92 -13.04
C LEU A 167 10.01 8.18 -12.24
N THR A 168 9.88 9.01 -11.21
CA THR A 168 11.02 9.37 -10.35
C THR A 168 11.17 8.34 -9.24
N ILE A 169 12.28 7.60 -9.23
CA ILE A 169 12.60 6.68 -8.14
C ILE A 169 12.70 7.48 -6.83
N PRO A 170 11.96 7.11 -5.76
CA PRO A 170 12.05 7.73 -4.45
C PRO A 170 13.49 7.72 -3.91
N ILE A 171 13.89 8.85 -3.33
CA ILE A 171 15.23 9.07 -2.77
C ILE A 171 15.17 9.08 -1.24
N SER A 172 16.33 9.13 -0.57
CA SER A 172 16.40 9.16 0.89
C SER A 172 15.54 10.27 1.49
N PHE A 173 15.07 10.07 2.72
CA PHE A 173 14.25 11.07 3.42
C PHE A 173 14.89 12.48 3.42
N PRO A 174 16.19 12.67 3.79
CA PRO A 174 16.82 13.99 3.75
C PRO A 174 16.87 14.62 2.34
N ALA A 175 17.08 13.80 1.31
CA ALA A 175 17.10 14.29 -0.08
C ALA A 175 15.68 14.64 -0.56
N THR A 176 14.68 13.86 -0.16
CA THR A 176 13.26 14.09 -0.48
C THR A 176 12.78 15.42 0.08
N ILE A 177 13.00 15.70 1.37
CA ILE A 177 12.55 16.97 1.98
C ILE A 177 13.22 18.20 1.34
N THR A 178 14.48 18.05 0.91
CA THR A 178 15.24 19.11 0.26
C THR A 178 14.72 19.36 -1.16
N LYS A 179 14.57 18.30 -1.96
CA LYS A 179 14.09 18.38 -3.35
C LYS A 179 12.62 18.80 -3.44
N ALA A 180 11.81 18.44 -2.45
CA ALA A 180 10.42 18.87 -2.33
C ALA A 180 10.25 20.32 -1.80
N GLY A 181 11.33 21.01 -1.41
CA GLY A 181 11.26 22.38 -0.92
C GLY A 181 10.59 22.52 0.46
N LEU A 182 10.63 21.49 1.30
CA LEU A 182 10.05 21.49 2.66
C LEU A 182 10.98 22.22 3.64
N THR A 183 11.18 23.52 3.38
CA THR A 183 12.20 24.35 4.04
C THR A 183 12.01 24.48 5.55
N ASP A 184 10.77 24.54 6.03
CA ASP A 184 10.47 24.60 7.46
C ASP A 184 10.83 23.28 8.16
N LEU A 185 10.49 22.15 7.52
CA LEU A 185 10.88 20.83 8.03
C LEU A 185 12.41 20.70 8.06
N VAL A 186 13.11 21.08 6.99
CA VAL A 186 14.58 21.07 6.95
C VAL A 186 15.16 21.89 8.09
N ALA A 187 14.66 23.12 8.30
CA ALA A 187 15.12 23.99 9.38
C ALA A 187 14.88 23.38 10.78
N LEU A 188 13.73 22.74 10.99
CA LEU A 188 13.41 22.06 12.24
C LEU A 188 14.36 20.89 12.51
N LEU A 189 14.59 20.04 11.51
CA LEU A 189 15.49 18.89 11.66
C LEU A 189 16.94 19.33 11.86
N SER A 190 17.37 20.43 11.22
CA SER A 190 18.68 21.05 11.47
C SER A 190 18.81 21.54 12.92
N LYS A 191 17.79 22.21 13.47
CA LYS A 191 17.78 22.62 14.89
C LYS A 191 17.85 21.44 15.85
N GLY A 192 17.15 20.34 15.53
CA GLY A 192 17.23 19.10 16.29
C GLY A 192 18.57 18.35 16.15
N GLY A 193 19.45 18.77 15.23
CA GLY A 193 20.73 18.12 14.96
C GLY A 193 20.61 16.81 14.15
N TRP A 194 19.42 16.49 13.63
CA TRP A 194 19.09 15.18 13.06
C TRP A 194 19.52 14.98 11.60
N LEU A 195 19.87 16.08 10.90
CA LEU A 195 20.42 16.01 9.55
C LEU A 195 21.95 15.79 9.53
N THR A 196 22.59 15.76 10.70
CA THR A 196 24.03 15.48 10.79
C THR A 196 24.27 13.99 10.48
N PRO A 197 25.14 13.63 9.51
CA PRO A 197 25.34 12.22 9.11
C PRO A 197 25.78 11.29 10.24
N SER A 198 26.48 11.82 11.25
CA SER A 198 26.93 11.08 12.43
C SER A 198 25.88 10.98 13.55
N SER A 199 24.71 11.61 13.40
CA SER A 199 23.67 11.59 14.43
C SER A 199 22.95 10.23 14.48
N PRO A 200 22.50 9.79 15.67
CA PRO A 200 21.64 8.59 15.78
C PRO A 200 20.37 8.71 14.95
N ALA A 201 19.85 9.92 14.78
CA ALA A 201 18.67 10.21 13.97
C ALA A 201 18.90 9.94 12.48
N ALA A 202 20.06 10.33 11.93
CA ALA A 202 20.42 10.04 10.55
C ALA A 202 20.53 8.52 10.30
N ALA A 203 21.07 7.76 11.26
CA ALA A 203 21.12 6.30 11.15
C ALA A 203 19.71 5.68 11.09
N ILE A 204 18.76 6.22 11.86
CA ILE A 204 17.36 5.76 11.83
C ILE A 204 16.75 5.98 10.44
N VAL A 205 16.76 7.21 9.92
CA VAL A 205 16.05 7.53 8.67
C VAL A 205 16.74 7.05 7.41
N ASN A 206 18.02 6.68 7.47
CA ASN A 206 18.75 6.18 6.30
C ASN A 206 18.84 4.64 6.26
N ASN A 207 18.87 3.97 7.41
CA ASN A 207 19.19 2.54 7.45
C ASN A 207 18.00 1.65 7.79
N LEU A 208 17.00 2.17 8.51
CA LEU A 208 15.81 1.37 8.82
C LEU A 208 14.91 1.28 7.60
N GLN A 209 14.32 0.10 7.43
CA GLN A 209 13.31 -0.19 6.42
C GLN A 209 11.91 0.16 6.90
N ASP A 210 11.02 0.36 5.95
CA ASP A 210 9.57 0.51 6.16
C ASP A 210 9.20 1.59 7.19
N LEU A 211 9.67 2.82 6.94
CA LEU A 211 9.41 3.95 7.81
C LEU A 211 8.15 4.71 7.38
N THR A 212 7.36 5.12 8.37
CA THR A 212 6.40 6.22 8.22
C THR A 212 6.89 7.37 9.07
N VAL A 213 7.36 8.43 8.42
CA VAL A 213 7.86 9.63 9.09
C VAL A 213 6.76 10.69 9.13
N PHE A 214 6.51 11.25 10.30
CA PHE A 214 5.57 12.35 10.51
C PHE A 214 6.35 13.64 10.76
N GLY A 215 6.44 14.51 9.76
CA GLY A 215 7.27 15.72 9.82
C GLY A 215 6.44 16.99 9.60
N PRO A 216 6.50 18.00 10.49
CA PRO A 216 5.80 19.24 10.23
C PRO A 216 6.51 20.10 9.19
N ASN A 217 5.76 20.68 8.26
CA ASN A 217 6.28 21.72 7.36
C ASN A 217 5.37 22.96 7.46
N ASN A 218 5.68 23.80 8.44
CA ASN A 218 4.88 24.97 8.79
C ASN A 218 5.82 26.08 9.33
N PRO A 219 5.67 27.34 8.90
CA PRO A 219 6.54 28.44 9.33
C PRO A 219 6.67 28.60 10.85
N ASN A 220 5.62 28.26 11.61
CA ASN A 220 5.65 28.33 13.07
C ASN A 220 6.62 27.31 13.70
N PHE A 221 6.94 26.25 12.99
CA PHE A 221 7.82 25.16 13.40
C PHE A 221 9.09 25.10 12.55
N GLY A 222 9.46 26.19 11.88
CA GLY A 222 10.67 26.30 11.06
C GLY A 222 11.85 26.95 11.79
N ALA A 223 12.56 27.84 11.10
CA ALA A 223 13.81 28.46 11.58
C ALA A 223 13.66 29.31 12.87
N THR A 224 12.46 29.79 13.17
CA THR A 224 12.18 30.60 14.38
C THR A 224 11.67 29.78 15.55
N PHE A 225 11.49 28.46 15.38
CA PHE A 225 11.02 27.60 16.46
C PHE A 225 12.05 27.50 17.59
N THR A 226 11.59 27.72 18.82
CA THR A 226 12.39 27.69 20.06
C THR A 226 11.96 26.57 21.01
N GLY A 227 10.99 25.73 20.63
CA GLY A 227 10.50 24.64 21.50
C GLY A 227 11.50 23.53 21.75
N PHE A 228 12.65 23.54 21.07
CA PHE A 228 13.79 22.65 21.32
C PHE A 228 14.86 23.28 22.24
N ASP A 229 14.74 24.58 22.54
CA ASP A 229 15.76 25.28 23.33
C ASP A 229 15.77 24.74 24.77
N GLY A 230 16.96 24.36 25.24
CA GLY A 230 17.16 23.80 26.58
C GLY A 230 16.78 22.32 26.73
N LEU A 231 16.32 21.65 25.66
CA LEU A 231 16.13 20.21 25.67
C LEU A 231 17.47 19.48 25.59
N SER A 232 17.56 18.32 26.25
CA SER A 232 18.72 17.43 26.11
C SER A 232 18.72 16.71 24.76
N GLU A 233 19.87 16.22 24.31
CA GLU A 233 19.95 15.37 23.11
C GLU A 233 19.06 14.13 23.22
N THR A 234 18.90 13.58 24.43
CA THR A 234 18.02 12.44 24.69
C THR A 234 16.54 12.80 24.52
N ASP A 235 16.12 14.00 24.94
CA ASP A 235 14.75 14.46 24.76
C ASP A 235 14.45 14.74 23.29
N LEU A 236 15.40 15.37 22.58
CA LEU A 236 15.29 15.58 21.14
C LEU A 236 15.18 14.25 20.38
N LEU A 237 16.04 13.28 20.71
CA LEU A 237 15.96 11.96 20.09
C LEU A 237 14.64 11.25 20.40
N SER A 238 14.09 11.41 21.62
CA SER A 238 12.77 10.87 21.99
C SER A 238 11.64 11.47 21.14
N ILE A 239 11.65 12.80 20.93
CA ILE A 239 10.71 13.49 20.04
C ILE A 239 10.83 12.98 18.60
N PHE A 240 12.06 12.82 18.11
CA PHE A 240 12.32 12.31 16.77
C PHE A 240 11.81 10.88 16.58
N ARG A 241 12.13 9.98 17.53
CA ARG A 241 11.67 8.58 17.51
C ARG A 241 10.16 8.47 17.63
N TYR A 242 9.51 9.36 18.38
CA TYR A 242 8.06 9.41 18.46
C TYR A 242 7.41 9.85 17.14
N SER A 243 8.13 10.61 16.33
CA SER A 243 7.69 11.09 15.01
C SER A 243 7.86 10.05 13.90
N ILE A 244 8.32 8.83 14.22
CA ILE A 244 8.59 7.78 13.24
C ILE A 244 7.93 6.48 13.69
N SER A 245 7.16 5.88 12.79
CA SER A 245 6.70 4.50 12.89
C SER A 245 7.56 3.59 12.01
N GLN A 246 7.81 2.38 12.47
CA GLN A 246 8.47 1.32 11.69
C GLN A 246 7.56 0.09 11.67
N GLY A 247 7.42 -0.52 10.49
CA GLY A 247 6.52 -1.66 10.26
C GLY A 247 5.84 -1.50 8.91
N PRO A 248 4.60 -1.97 8.70
CA PRO A 248 3.87 -1.68 7.47
C PRO A 248 3.83 -0.16 7.21
N VAL A 249 4.33 0.25 6.04
CA VAL A 249 4.38 1.67 5.64
C VAL A 249 2.96 2.20 5.56
N LEU A 250 2.64 3.22 6.37
CA LEU A 250 1.29 3.73 6.51
C LEU A 250 1.00 4.77 5.42
N TYR A 251 0.52 4.28 4.28
CA TYR A 251 0.03 5.12 3.19
C TYR A 251 -1.38 5.65 3.47
N SER A 252 -1.77 6.75 2.81
CA SER A 252 -3.09 7.36 3.04
C SER A 252 -4.28 6.47 2.74
N SER A 253 -4.13 5.48 1.85
CA SER A 253 -5.16 4.49 1.54
C SER A 253 -5.50 3.59 2.74
N GLU A 254 -4.59 3.49 3.71
CA GLU A 254 -4.73 2.68 4.92
C GLU A 254 -5.13 3.48 6.16
N PHE A 255 -5.27 4.81 6.02
CA PHE A 255 -5.69 5.67 7.13
C PHE A 255 -7.08 5.26 7.62
N LYS A 256 -7.17 5.00 8.93
CA LYS A 256 -8.39 4.54 9.59
C LYS A 256 -8.59 5.34 10.87
N ASN A 257 -9.81 5.81 11.07
CA ASN A 257 -10.16 6.53 12.28
C ASN A 257 -9.96 5.66 13.54
N ASN A 258 -9.40 6.25 14.58
CA ASN A 258 -9.04 5.62 15.86
C ASN A 258 -8.03 4.47 15.73
N SER A 259 -7.25 4.39 14.66
CA SER A 259 -6.17 3.42 14.56
C SER A 259 -4.98 3.83 15.43
N LYS A 260 -4.20 2.83 15.86
CA LYS A 260 -3.04 3.00 16.72
C LYS A 260 -1.77 2.85 15.89
N ILE A 261 -0.85 3.78 16.06
CA ILE A 261 0.41 3.85 15.32
C ILE A 261 1.56 3.63 16.31
N PRO A 262 2.21 2.45 16.29
CA PRO A 262 3.40 2.22 17.12
C PRO A 262 4.56 3.08 16.62
N THR A 263 5.31 3.70 17.53
CA THR A 263 6.44 4.58 17.20
C THR A 263 7.76 3.97 17.67
N LEU A 264 8.89 4.47 17.15
CA LEU A 264 10.23 4.04 17.57
C LEU A 264 10.57 4.41 19.02
N GLU A 265 9.75 5.25 19.66
CA GLU A 265 9.87 5.64 21.07
C GLU A 265 9.12 4.67 22.01
N ASN A 266 8.65 3.53 21.50
CA ASN A 266 7.84 2.54 22.24
C ASN A 266 6.54 3.14 22.84
N LYS A 267 6.12 4.31 22.34
CA LYS A 267 4.82 4.92 22.61
C LYS A 267 3.94 4.78 21.38
N THR A 268 2.64 4.94 21.57
CA THR A 268 1.65 4.81 20.50
C THR A 268 0.99 6.15 20.22
N ALA A 269 1.00 6.59 18.96
CA ALA A 269 0.19 7.70 18.47
C ALA A 269 -1.18 7.20 18.01
N THR A 270 -2.17 8.10 17.89
CA THR A 270 -3.52 7.75 17.47
C THR A 270 -3.90 8.50 16.20
N MET A 271 -4.30 7.78 15.16
CA MET A 271 -4.91 8.38 13.98
C MET A 271 -6.37 8.75 14.31
N THR A 272 -6.76 10.02 14.12
CA THR A 272 -8.14 10.48 14.31
C THR A 272 -8.63 11.13 13.03
N GLU A 273 -9.80 10.70 12.56
CA GLU A 273 -10.51 11.39 11.48
C GLU A 273 -11.48 12.40 12.08
N LEU A 274 -11.35 13.67 11.67
CA LEU A 274 -12.22 14.75 12.10
C LEU A 274 -12.46 15.71 10.92
N ASN A 275 -13.72 15.98 10.61
CA ASN A 275 -14.14 16.92 9.56
C ASN A 275 -13.51 16.64 8.17
N GLY A 276 -13.29 15.36 7.83
CA GLY A 276 -12.65 14.93 6.58
C GLY A 276 -11.11 15.06 6.57
N GLY A 277 -10.51 15.60 7.63
CA GLY A 277 -9.08 15.60 7.86
C GLY A 277 -8.64 14.39 8.71
N PHE A 278 -7.39 13.98 8.52
CA PHE A 278 -6.74 12.97 9.36
C PHE A 278 -5.70 13.64 10.25
N TYR A 279 -5.70 13.27 11.52
CA TYR A 279 -4.81 13.79 12.54
C TYR A 279 -4.00 12.65 13.13
N VAL A 280 -2.72 12.89 13.41
CA VAL A 280 -1.91 12.03 14.27
C VAL A 280 -1.80 12.72 15.62
N ASP A 281 -2.41 12.11 16.62
CA ASP A 281 -2.77 12.77 17.88
C ASP A 281 -3.51 14.09 17.58
N ALA A 282 -2.95 15.25 17.96
CA ALA A 282 -3.55 16.56 17.76
C ALA A 282 -3.07 17.27 16.48
N SER A 283 -2.08 16.74 15.78
CA SER A 283 -1.50 17.36 14.58
C SER A 283 -2.23 16.92 13.31
N LEU A 284 -2.68 17.86 12.49
CA LEU A 284 -3.33 17.60 11.20
C LEU A 284 -2.30 17.15 10.15
N ILE A 285 -2.63 16.10 9.39
CA ILE A 285 -1.89 15.74 8.17
C ILE A 285 -2.31 16.69 7.04
N THR A 286 -1.41 17.61 6.68
CA THR A 286 -1.65 18.64 5.67
C THR A 286 -1.33 18.16 4.26
N THR A 287 -0.29 17.35 4.10
CA THR A 287 0.06 16.72 2.82
C THR A 287 0.42 15.26 3.06
N ARG A 288 -0.11 14.38 2.21
CA ARG A 288 0.06 12.94 2.34
C ARG A 288 1.08 12.40 1.36
N ASP A 289 1.72 11.31 1.77
CA ASP A 289 2.42 10.37 0.90
C ASP A 289 3.54 10.96 0.03
N PHE A 290 4.57 11.51 0.68
CA PHE A 290 5.87 11.67 0.03
C PHE A 290 6.61 10.34 0.09
N LEU A 291 6.67 9.62 -1.03
CA LEU A 291 7.44 8.37 -1.11
C LEU A 291 8.93 8.65 -0.92
N THR A 292 9.57 7.90 -0.04
CA THR A 292 11.02 7.90 0.21
C THR A 292 11.62 6.54 -0.12
N SER A 293 12.94 6.46 -0.27
CA SER A 293 13.61 5.20 -0.59
C SER A 293 13.33 4.09 0.43
N ASN A 294 12.98 4.41 1.67
CA ASN A 294 12.72 3.45 2.75
C ASN A 294 11.33 3.59 3.39
N GLY A 295 10.37 4.23 2.71
CA GLY A 295 9.00 4.32 3.21
C GLY A 295 8.27 5.56 2.74
N VAL A 296 7.63 6.27 3.67
CA VAL A 296 6.77 7.41 3.36
C VAL A 296 6.90 8.54 4.39
N LEU A 297 6.81 9.77 3.93
CA LEU A 297 6.70 10.97 4.73
C LEU A 297 5.28 11.54 4.66
N GLN A 298 4.67 11.72 5.83
CA GLN A 298 3.39 12.40 6.04
C GLN A 298 3.65 13.78 6.64
N ILE A 299 3.17 14.84 5.97
CA ILE A 299 3.42 16.22 6.41
C ILE A 299 2.36 16.64 7.41
N LEU A 300 2.81 17.18 8.53
CA LEU A 300 1.96 17.68 9.61
C LEU A 300 1.90 19.22 9.65
N ASP A 301 0.89 19.77 10.31
CA ASP A 301 0.83 21.19 10.67
C ASP A 301 1.66 21.51 11.92
N SER A 302 1.82 20.56 12.85
CA SER A 302 2.63 20.69 14.08
C SER A 302 3.42 19.42 14.42
N PRO A 303 4.58 19.54 15.10
CA PRO A 303 5.37 18.40 15.54
C PRO A 303 4.59 17.52 16.52
N LEU A 304 4.88 16.22 16.53
CA LEU A 304 4.35 15.31 17.55
C LEU A 304 5.10 15.49 18.87
N ASN A 305 4.41 15.24 19.98
CA ASN A 305 4.97 15.36 21.31
C ASN A 305 4.78 14.07 22.13
N PRO A 306 5.86 13.38 22.53
CA PRO A 306 5.79 12.12 23.27
C PRO A 306 5.21 12.25 24.69
N ASN A 307 5.01 13.46 25.21
CA ASN A 307 4.44 13.72 26.53
C ASN A 307 2.93 14.00 26.50
N THR A 308 2.34 14.16 25.32
CA THR A 308 0.90 14.40 25.13
C THR A 308 0.31 13.36 24.20
N THR A 309 0.71 12.09 24.37
CA THR A 309 0.29 11.01 23.49
C THR A 309 -1.23 10.83 23.50
N GLY A 310 -1.81 10.61 22.33
CA GLY A 310 -3.27 10.45 22.20
C GLY A 310 -4.07 11.71 22.52
N ALA A 311 -3.44 12.87 22.62
CA ALA A 311 -4.15 14.15 22.59
C ALA A 311 -5.03 14.18 21.34
N ARG A 312 -6.32 14.48 21.52
CA ARG A 312 -7.29 14.45 20.42
C ARG A 312 -7.49 15.88 19.90
N PRO A 313 -7.67 16.09 18.58
CA PRO A 313 -8.08 17.40 18.08
C PRO A 313 -9.36 17.82 18.79
N VAL A 314 -9.35 19.04 19.33
CA VAL A 314 -10.52 19.62 20.00
C VAL A 314 -11.56 19.95 18.94
N GLN A 315 -12.75 19.35 19.05
CA GLN A 315 -13.92 19.83 18.33
C GLN A 315 -14.28 21.20 18.87
N SER A 316 -14.11 22.25 18.08
CA SER A 316 -14.83 23.49 18.29
C SER A 316 -16.32 23.22 18.05
N SER A 317 -17.04 22.81 19.10
CA SER A 317 -18.49 22.93 19.10
C SER A 317 -18.81 24.42 18.89
N PRO A 318 -19.71 24.80 17.97
CA PRO A 318 -20.20 26.16 17.96
C PRO A 318 -20.83 26.38 19.33
N ALA A 319 -20.27 27.33 20.09
CA ALA A 319 -20.72 27.61 21.45
C ALA A 319 -22.24 27.79 21.44
N SER A 320 -22.95 26.91 22.14
CA SER A 320 -24.36 27.14 22.46
C SER A 320 -24.39 28.39 23.33
N SER A 321 -24.68 29.53 22.71
CA SER A 321 -24.98 30.75 23.43
C SER A 321 -26.19 30.49 24.31
N SER A 322 -25.96 30.26 25.61
CA SER A 322 -26.99 30.29 26.63
C SER A 322 -27.51 31.72 26.73
N LYS A 323 -28.48 32.04 25.86
CA LYS A 323 -29.20 33.30 25.93
C LYS A 323 -30.14 33.22 27.13
N GLY A 324 -29.70 33.84 28.24
CA GLY A 324 -30.55 34.16 29.37
C GLY A 324 -31.79 34.92 28.89
N SER A 325 -32.94 34.46 29.37
CA SER A 325 -34.25 35.06 29.20
C SER A 325 -34.30 36.48 29.77
N ASN A 326 -34.83 37.43 28.99
CA ASN A 326 -35.91 38.36 29.34
C ASN A 326 -35.86 39.62 28.46
N GLY A 327 -36.94 39.87 27.71
CA GLY A 327 -37.14 41.12 26.96
C GLY A 327 -38.05 40.93 25.75
N LEU A 328 -39.35 40.84 25.99
CA LEU A 328 -40.37 41.02 24.96
C LEU A 328 -40.35 42.49 24.50
N SER A 329 -40.11 42.74 23.21
CA SER A 329 -40.70 43.87 22.51
C SER A 329 -41.09 43.43 21.11
N ALA A 330 -42.35 43.69 20.79
CA ALA A 330 -43.00 43.35 19.56
C ALA A 330 -42.61 44.27 18.40
N ALA A 331 -42.90 43.76 17.20
CA ALA A 331 -43.25 44.46 15.97
C ALA A 331 -42.12 45.03 15.08
N ALA A 332 -42.02 44.40 13.90
CA ALA A 332 -41.65 44.88 12.56
C ALA A 332 -40.64 43.89 11.95
N GLY A 333 -40.83 43.26 10.80
CA GLY A 333 -41.76 43.44 9.70
C GLY A 333 -41.03 42.98 8.44
N ALA A 334 -41.59 41.97 7.75
CA ALA A 334 -41.46 41.65 6.32
C ALA A 334 -40.08 41.33 5.67
N GLY A 335 -40.12 40.36 4.75
CA GLY A 335 -39.15 40.16 3.65
C GLY A 335 -38.50 38.77 3.63
N ILE A 336 -39.18 37.70 3.20
CA ILE A 336 -39.33 37.18 1.81
C ILE A 336 -38.04 36.58 1.21
N GLY A 337 -38.14 35.32 0.75
CA GLY A 337 -37.29 34.70 -0.28
C GLY A 337 -37.02 33.19 -0.05
N ILE A 338 -37.99 32.28 -0.23
CA ILE A 338 -38.17 31.40 -1.42
C ILE A 338 -36.92 30.54 -1.72
N VAL A 339 -36.82 29.29 -1.27
CA VAL A 339 -37.32 28.02 -1.87
C VAL A 339 -36.90 27.78 -3.34
N ILE A 340 -35.91 26.89 -3.53
CA ILE A 340 -35.84 25.86 -4.58
C ILE A 340 -35.05 24.69 -3.95
N GLY A 341 -35.48 23.42 -3.86
CA GLY A 341 -36.59 22.72 -4.48
C GLY A 341 -36.11 21.65 -5.47
N ALA A 342 -35.85 20.43 -4.97
CA ALA A 342 -35.85 19.12 -5.66
C ALA A 342 -34.82 18.90 -6.81
N LEU A 343 -34.15 17.76 -6.96
CA LEU A 343 -34.71 16.42 -7.17
C LEU A 343 -33.69 15.32 -6.80
N VAL A 344 -34.00 14.54 -5.76
CA VAL A 344 -33.41 13.22 -5.51
C VAL A 344 -34.31 12.20 -6.20
N LEU A 345 -34.01 11.86 -7.46
CA LEU A 345 -34.56 10.71 -8.18
C LEU A 345 -33.43 10.06 -8.97
N GLY A 346 -32.70 9.16 -8.30
CA GLY A 346 -31.62 8.37 -8.91
C GLY A 346 -31.09 7.21 -8.07
N GLY A 347 -31.51 7.07 -6.81
CA GLY A 347 -30.97 6.04 -5.89
C GLY A 347 -31.76 4.72 -5.81
N ALA A 348 -32.94 4.63 -6.42
CA ALA A 348 -33.84 3.49 -6.20
C ALA A 348 -33.59 2.28 -7.11
N LEU A 349 -32.79 2.41 -8.18
CA LEU A 349 -32.51 1.33 -9.13
C LEU A 349 -31.24 0.51 -8.77
N ILE A 350 -30.33 1.12 -8.01
CA ILE A 350 -29.06 0.48 -7.59
C ILE A 350 -29.26 -0.39 -6.34
N VAL A 351 -30.15 -0.01 -5.42
CA VAL A 351 -30.50 -0.82 -4.25
C VAL A 351 -31.33 -2.07 -4.64
N ALA A 352 -32.14 -1.97 -5.70
CA ALA A 352 -32.92 -3.10 -6.21
C ALA A 352 -32.06 -4.19 -6.87
N LEU A 353 -30.94 -3.83 -7.50
CA LEU A 353 -30.00 -4.80 -8.09
C LEU A 353 -29.08 -5.44 -7.05
N TYR A 354 -28.71 -4.71 -6.00
CA TYR A 354 -27.89 -5.24 -4.90
C TYR A 354 -28.64 -6.29 -4.04
N ILE A 355 -29.96 -6.13 -3.85
CA ILE A 355 -30.77 -7.09 -3.08
C ILE A 355 -31.09 -8.36 -3.90
N ARG A 356 -31.11 -8.28 -5.24
CA ARG A 356 -31.43 -9.41 -6.13
C ARG A 356 -30.28 -10.40 -6.29
N THR A 357 -29.02 -9.96 -6.18
CA THR A 357 -27.84 -10.83 -6.23
C THR A 357 -27.60 -11.56 -4.91
N LYS A 358 -27.90 -10.91 -3.77
CA LYS A 358 -27.71 -11.51 -2.43
C LYS A 358 -28.73 -12.62 -2.09
N ARG A 359 -29.92 -12.61 -2.71
CA ARG A 359 -30.94 -13.67 -2.52
C ARG A 359 -30.71 -14.95 -3.34
N ARG A 360 -29.68 -15.02 -4.18
CA ARG A 360 -29.30 -16.28 -4.88
C ARG A 360 -28.20 -17.08 -4.17
N ARG A 361 -27.73 -16.65 -3.00
CA ARG A 361 -26.75 -17.38 -2.18
C ARG A 361 -27.26 -17.53 -0.75
N ALA A 362 -28.38 -18.21 -0.58
CA ALA A 362 -28.80 -18.75 0.72
C ALA A 362 -29.86 -19.85 0.52
N SER A 363 -29.42 -21.05 0.20
CA SER A 363 -30.13 -22.29 0.51
C SER A 363 -29.07 -23.40 0.60
N MET A 364 -28.72 -23.74 1.84
CA MET A 364 -27.98 -24.96 2.24
C MET A 364 -28.90 -26.18 2.02
N PRO A 365 -28.40 -27.43 1.84
CA PRO A 365 -27.73 -28.18 2.92
C PRO A 365 -26.60 -29.16 2.54
N GLY A 366 -25.61 -29.24 3.45
CA GLY A 366 -25.03 -30.47 4.04
C GLY A 366 -24.48 -31.60 3.16
N GLY A 367 -23.21 -31.94 3.37
CA GLY A 367 -22.65 -33.25 3.00
C GLY A 367 -21.12 -33.29 2.96
N GLN A 368 -20.49 -34.03 3.89
CA GLN A 368 -19.06 -34.36 3.92
C GLN A 368 -18.63 -35.28 2.76
N ARG A 369 -17.39 -35.11 2.30
CA ARG A 369 -16.28 -36.10 2.12
C ARG A 369 -15.16 -35.38 1.33
N LEU A 370 -13.90 -35.35 1.81
CA LEU A 370 -12.83 -36.36 1.58
C LEU A 370 -12.77 -36.69 0.08
N ASP A 371 -11.71 -36.41 -0.66
CA ASP A 371 -10.35 -36.99 -0.57
C ASP A 371 -9.35 -36.02 -1.25
N GLY A 372 -8.07 -35.98 -0.88
CA GLY A 372 -6.95 -36.41 -1.74
C GLY A 372 -6.74 -35.48 -2.96
N GLU A 373 -5.62 -34.78 -3.15
CA GLU A 373 -4.27 -35.33 -3.15
C GLU A 373 -3.26 -34.18 -3.28
N SER A 374 -2.09 -34.45 -2.72
CA SER A 374 -0.80 -33.76 -2.80
C SER A 374 -0.47 -33.09 -4.13
N HIS A 375 0.32 -32.01 -4.10
CA HIS A 375 1.67 -32.08 -4.66
C HIS A 375 2.61 -31.11 -3.94
N GLU A 376 3.63 -31.74 -3.39
CA GLU A 376 4.73 -31.25 -2.58
C GLU A 376 5.78 -30.55 -3.45
N ARG A 377 6.26 -29.40 -2.98
CA ARG A 377 7.45 -28.74 -3.52
C ARG A 377 8.70 -29.52 -3.10
N VAL A 378 9.47 -29.89 -4.10
CA VAL A 378 10.84 -30.41 -4.00
C VAL A 378 11.74 -29.40 -3.28
N ALA A 379 12.45 -29.86 -2.25
CA ALA A 379 13.65 -29.21 -1.72
C ALA A 379 14.78 -30.24 -1.59
N TYR A 380 15.79 -30.02 -2.44
CA TYR A 380 17.21 -30.38 -2.35
C TYR A 380 17.63 -31.77 -1.85
N ARG A 381 18.06 -32.59 -2.82
CA ARG A 381 18.69 -33.91 -2.69
C ARG A 381 20.20 -33.74 -2.55
N SER A 382 20.79 -34.38 -1.55
CA SER A 382 22.24 -34.43 -1.33
C SER A 382 22.73 -35.88 -1.43
N ASP A 383 22.84 -36.41 -2.65
CA ASP A 383 23.77 -37.52 -2.99
C ASP A 383 23.93 -37.60 -4.54
N PRO A 384 25.15 -37.49 -5.10
CA PRO A 384 25.37 -37.53 -6.55
C PRO A 384 25.41 -38.93 -7.20
N ASN A 385 25.20 -40.03 -6.47
CA ASN A 385 25.42 -41.39 -7.03
C ASN A 385 24.18 -42.30 -7.14
N GLU A 386 22.96 -41.77 -7.10
CA GLU A 386 21.74 -42.60 -7.23
C GLU A 386 21.10 -42.48 -8.63
N PRO A 387 20.93 -43.57 -9.40
CA PRO A 387 20.22 -43.52 -10.69
C PRO A 387 18.71 -43.30 -10.49
N PRO A 388 18.03 -42.58 -11.42
CA PRO A 388 16.62 -42.25 -11.27
C PRO A 388 15.70 -43.47 -11.44
N PRO A 389 14.55 -43.53 -10.71
CA PRO A 389 13.57 -44.60 -10.89
C PRO A 389 12.79 -44.46 -12.20
N THR A 390 12.58 -45.58 -12.88
CA THR A 390 11.74 -45.72 -14.08
C THR A 390 10.30 -46.06 -13.66
N TYR A 391 9.31 -45.41 -14.27
CA TYR A 391 7.89 -45.69 -14.01
C TYR A 391 7.24 -46.30 -15.26
N GLU A 392 6.68 -47.51 -15.14
CA GLU A 392 5.81 -48.12 -16.16
C GLU A 392 4.33 -47.84 -15.82
N LEU A 393 3.59 -47.31 -16.79
CA LEU A 393 2.14 -47.09 -16.72
C LEU A 393 1.40 -48.31 -17.27
N ASP A 394 0.67 -49.02 -16.41
CA ASP A 394 -0.20 -50.11 -16.83
C ASP A 394 -1.65 -49.58 -16.99
N THR A 395 -2.13 -49.49 -18.22
CA THR A 395 -3.51 -49.07 -18.55
C THR A 395 -4.33 -50.25 -19.02
N LYS A 396 -5.39 -50.61 -18.28
CA LYS A 396 -6.57 -51.43 -18.68
C LYS A 396 -7.60 -51.31 -17.55
N SER A 397 -8.91 -51.17 -17.72
CA SER A 397 -9.82 -51.18 -18.87
C SER A 397 -11.22 -50.73 -18.39
N ILE A 398 -11.99 -50.20 -19.33
CA ILE A 398 -13.36 -49.64 -19.23
C ILE A 398 -14.46 -50.72 -19.08
N ALA A 399 -15.66 -50.28 -18.63
CA ALA A 399 -17.02 -50.85 -18.73
C ALA A 399 -17.52 -51.51 -17.43
N GLY A 400 -18.76 -51.35 -16.93
CA GLY A 400 -20.01 -50.72 -17.39
C GLY A 400 -21.16 -51.32 -16.55
N GLY A 401 -22.33 -50.68 -16.47
CA GLY A 401 -23.59 -51.35 -16.09
C GLY A 401 -24.28 -50.85 -14.81
N ALA A 402 -25.60 -50.72 -14.92
CA ALA A 402 -26.51 -50.02 -14.02
C ALA A 402 -27.20 -50.91 -12.96
N ALA A 403 -27.66 -50.24 -11.89
CA ALA A 403 -28.86 -50.44 -11.07
C ALA A 403 -29.21 -51.83 -10.48
N THR A 404 -29.30 -51.93 -9.14
CA THR A 404 -30.54 -52.10 -8.33
C THR A 404 -30.26 -52.66 -6.93
N GLY A 405 -31.01 -52.19 -5.90
CA GLY A 405 -31.45 -53.04 -4.77
C GLY A 405 -30.73 -52.98 -3.41
N ASN A 406 -31.33 -52.24 -2.46
CA ASN A 406 -31.35 -52.37 -0.99
C ASN A 406 -30.48 -53.44 -0.27
N VAL A 407 -29.69 -53.01 0.75
CA VAL A 407 -29.85 -53.21 2.21
C VAL A 407 -28.67 -52.51 2.94
N PRO A 408 -28.86 -51.60 3.91
CA PRO A 408 -27.75 -51.15 4.76
C PRO A 408 -27.53 -52.12 5.93
N THR A 409 -26.39 -52.81 5.94
CA THR A 409 -25.89 -53.53 7.12
C THR A 409 -25.04 -52.58 7.96
N THR A 410 -25.46 -52.32 9.21
CA THR A 410 -24.67 -51.54 10.17
C THR A 410 -23.46 -52.38 10.63
N ARG A 411 -22.24 -51.97 10.26
CA ARG A 411 -21.00 -52.46 10.86
C ARG A 411 -20.40 -51.37 11.74
N VAL A 412 -20.26 -51.67 13.02
CA VAL A 412 -19.53 -50.85 14.00
C VAL A 412 -18.04 -51.07 13.77
N TYR A 413 -17.28 -49.99 13.57
CA TYR A 413 -15.82 -50.02 13.52
C TYR A 413 -15.27 -49.26 14.72
N GLU A 414 -14.63 -49.97 15.63
CA GLU A 414 -13.77 -49.40 16.67
C GLU A 414 -12.51 -48.84 16.01
N ILE A 415 -12.25 -47.54 16.20
CA ILE A 415 -11.02 -46.90 15.75
C ILE A 415 -10.02 -46.97 16.90
N HIS A 416 -9.07 -47.90 16.82
CA HIS A 416 -7.87 -47.85 17.64
C HIS A 416 -6.95 -46.74 17.14
N HIS A 417 -6.62 -45.78 17.99
CA HIS A 417 -5.57 -44.80 17.70
C HIS A 417 -4.20 -45.47 17.86
N SER A 418 -3.28 -45.22 16.94
CA SER A 418 -1.87 -45.59 17.10
C SER A 418 -1.23 -44.82 18.26
N PRO A 419 -0.30 -45.43 19.03
CA PRO A 419 0.38 -44.72 20.10
C PRO A 419 1.25 -43.58 19.54
N LYS A 420 1.16 -42.41 20.18
CA LYS A 420 1.97 -41.23 19.88
C LYS A 420 3.46 -41.55 20.08
N PRO A 421 4.36 -41.20 19.14
CA PRO A 421 5.79 -41.39 19.36
C PRO A 421 6.30 -40.51 20.52
N PRO A 422 7.29 -40.96 21.30
CA PRO A 422 7.87 -40.17 22.38
C PRO A 422 8.63 -38.96 21.82
N SER A 423 8.63 -37.87 22.59
CA SER A 423 9.42 -36.66 22.30
C SER A 423 10.93 -36.98 22.23
N PRO A 424 11.72 -36.26 21.41
CA PRO A 424 13.16 -36.49 21.30
C PRO A 424 13.85 -36.34 22.66
N LEU A 425 14.63 -37.35 23.05
CA LEU A 425 15.52 -37.30 24.20
C LEU A 425 16.69 -36.35 23.91
N GLU A 426 16.96 -35.50 24.90
CA GLU A 426 18.11 -34.60 25.02
C GLU A 426 19.42 -35.40 25.02
N ILE A 427 20.33 -35.05 24.12
CA ILE A 427 21.74 -35.45 24.18
C ILE A 427 22.50 -34.27 24.80
N ASP A 428 22.58 -34.23 26.13
CA ASP A 428 23.80 -33.94 26.89
C ASP A 428 23.50 -34.11 28.40
N GLY A 429 24.14 -35.10 29.01
CA GLY A 429 23.91 -35.55 30.38
C GLY A 429 24.54 -34.64 31.43
N THR A 430 24.07 -33.40 31.56
CA THR A 430 24.47 -32.53 32.68
C THR A 430 23.25 -31.89 33.34
N GLU A 431 22.96 -32.34 34.57
CA GLU A 431 21.93 -31.80 35.46
C GLU A 431 22.26 -30.35 35.84
N ARG A 432 21.47 -29.38 35.36
CA ARG A 432 21.46 -28.01 35.91
C ARG A 432 20.11 -27.76 36.58
N SER A 433 20.20 -27.58 37.89
CA SER A 433 19.17 -27.20 38.85
C SER A 433 18.18 -26.16 38.30
N ARG A 434 16.88 -26.48 38.41
CA ARG A 434 15.79 -25.50 38.28
C ARG A 434 15.99 -24.39 39.31
N ILE A 435 16.40 -23.21 38.85
CA ILE A 435 16.25 -21.98 39.63
C ILE A 435 14.78 -21.56 39.48
N SER A 436 14.03 -21.75 40.56
CA SER A 436 12.67 -21.22 40.69
C SER A 436 12.81 -19.76 41.11
N ILE A 437 12.51 -18.81 40.22
CA ILE A 437 12.44 -17.39 40.59
C ILE A 437 11.00 -17.12 41.06
N THR A 438 10.81 -17.08 42.38
CA THR A 438 9.61 -16.53 43.00
C THR A 438 9.74 -15.02 43.02
N ILE A 439 8.91 -14.30 42.26
CA ILE A 439 8.77 -12.85 42.39
C ILE A 439 7.71 -12.58 43.46
N GLU A 440 8.13 -12.29 44.68
CA GLU A 440 7.26 -11.66 45.68
C GLU A 440 7.22 -10.15 45.43
N GLY A 441 6.10 -9.66 44.92
CA GLY A 441 5.82 -8.23 44.78
C GLY A 441 4.50 -7.89 45.46
N SER A 442 4.54 -7.09 46.51
CA SER A 442 3.34 -6.48 47.11
C SER A 442 2.67 -5.49 46.14
N PRO A 443 1.33 -5.43 46.06
CA PRO A 443 0.64 -4.49 45.18
C PRO A 443 0.87 -3.04 45.64
N PRO A 444 1.08 -2.07 44.73
CA PRO A 444 1.21 -0.68 45.11
C PRO A 444 -0.15 -0.13 45.56
N ARG A 445 -0.13 0.60 46.66
CA ARG A 445 -1.27 1.24 47.31
C ARG A 445 -1.86 2.33 46.39
N HIS A 446 -3.18 2.34 46.25
CA HIS A 446 -3.94 3.44 45.68
C HIS A 446 -3.62 4.77 46.39
N LEU A 447 -3.09 5.75 45.64
CA LEU A 447 -3.13 7.15 46.02
C LEU A 447 -4.30 7.80 45.29
N GLY A 448 -5.40 8.03 46.03
CA GLY A 448 -6.50 8.84 45.57
C GLY A 448 -6.11 10.32 45.56
N PHE A 449 -6.31 10.99 44.43
CA PHE A 449 -6.35 12.45 44.38
C PHE A 449 -7.80 12.92 44.33
N GLN A 450 -8.20 13.62 45.39
CA GLN A 450 -9.39 14.48 45.41
C GLN A 450 -9.13 15.67 44.49
N ALA A 451 -9.99 15.85 43.48
CA ALA A 451 -10.18 17.16 42.86
C ALA A 451 -11.21 17.93 43.68
N ARG A 452 -10.82 19.09 44.23
CA ARG A 452 -11.78 20.13 44.64
C ARG A 452 -12.11 20.97 43.41
N TYR A 453 -13.41 21.22 43.27
CA TYR A 453 -14.07 21.98 42.21
C TYR A 453 -13.55 23.40 42.02
#